data_AF-W7WF99-F1
#
_entry.id   AF-W7WF99-F1
#
_cell.length_a   1.000
_cell.length_b   1.000
_cell.length_c   1.000
_cell.angle_alpha   90.00
_cell.angle_beta   90.00
_cell.angle_gamma   90.00
#
_symmetry.space_group_name_H-M   'P 1'
#
loop_
_entity.id
_entity.type
_entity.pdbx_description
1 polymer ?
#
loop_
_entity_poly.entity_id
_entity_poly.type
_entity_poly.pdbx_seq_one_letter_code
_entity_poly.pdbx_strand_id
1 'polypeptide(L)' 'MDELLEILMRDKAWSDERARKLYVAILELLSKPPPKVASPAEAKGTLEIAGKAAAVASDPVVDGYRRKLSMVLF' A
#
# COMPACT_ATOMS: atom_id res chain seq x y z
N MET A 1 -1.90 -3.99 13.52
CA MET A 1 -2.29 -2.81 12.72
C MET A 1 -3.11 -1.85 13.56
N ASP A 2 -4.20 -2.30 14.19
CA ASP A 2 -5.04 -1.42 15.01
C ASP A 2 -4.32 -0.87 16.26
N GLU A 3 -3.38 -1.60 16.87
CA GLU A 3 -2.54 -1.07 17.97
C GLU A 3 -1.71 0.17 17.57
N LEU A 4 -1.21 0.22 16.32
CA LEU A 4 -0.48 1.38 15.81
C LEU A 4 -1.42 2.57 15.59
N LEU A 5 -2.66 2.31 15.18
CA LEU A 5 -3.70 3.34 15.09
C LEU A 5 -4.10 3.85 16.46
N GLU A 6 -4.17 2.98 17.48
CA GLU A 6 -4.44 3.40 18.86
C GLU A 6 -3.33 4.31 19.41
N ILE A 7 -2.06 3.97 19.15
CA ILE A 7 -0.93 4.84 19.49
C ILE A 7 -1.06 6.20 18.79
N LEU A 8 -1.39 6.21 17.49
CA LEU A 8 -1.61 7.44 16.71
C LEU A 8 -2.82 8.26 17.21
N MET A 9 -3.88 7.60 17.67
CA MET A 9 -5.05 8.26 18.26
C MET A 9 -4.73 8.88 19.62
N ARG A 10 -3.80 8.28 20.38
CA ARG A 10 -3.37 8.80 21.69
C ARG A 10 -2.39 9.95 21.56
N ASP A 11 -1.45 9.85 20.64
CA ASP A 11 -0.48 10.90 20.34
C ASP A 11 0.03 10.77 18.90
N LYS A 12 -0.42 11.68 18.02
CA LYS A 12 -0.04 11.67 16.60
C LYS A 12 1.46 11.92 16.38
N ALA A 13 2.14 12.58 17.32
CA ALA A 13 3.56 12.91 17.25
C ALA A 13 4.45 11.91 18.02
N TRP A 14 3.87 10.84 18.56
CA TRP A 14 4.59 9.89 19.40
C TRP A 14 5.86 9.35 18.74
N SER A 15 6.98 9.46 19.46
CA SER A 15 8.29 8.99 19.03
C SER A 15 8.69 9.48 17.63
N ASP A 16 8.49 10.77 17.31
CA ASP A 16 8.85 11.37 16.01
C ASP A 16 8.10 10.72 14.83
N GLU A 17 6.80 10.52 15.01
CA GLU A 17 5.89 9.86 14.04
C GLU A 17 6.30 8.41 13.70
N ARG A 18 7.07 7.74 14.56
CA ARG A 18 7.57 6.38 14.30
C ARG A 18 6.43 5.38 14.11
N ALA A 19 5.31 5.54 14.81
CA ALA A 19 4.12 4.70 14.63
C ALA A 19 3.51 4.85 13.22
N ARG A 20 3.43 6.08 12.70
CA ARG A 20 2.98 6.37 11.34
C ARG A 20 3.90 5.71 10.31
N LYS A 21 5.21 5.91 10.47
CA LYS A 21 6.23 5.37 9.56
C LYS A 21 6.20 3.85 9.52
N LEU A 22 6.08 3.20 10.68
CA LEU A 22 5.98 1.74 10.78
C LEU A 22 4.71 1.21 10.12
N TYR A 23 3.57 1.87 10.34
CA TYR A 23 2.29 1.48 9.74
C TYR A 23 2.33 1.57 8.21
N VAL A 24 2.89 2.64 7.65
CA VAL A 24 3.08 2.81 6.20
C VAL A 24 4.04 1.76 5.64
N ALA A 25 5.17 1.52 6.31
CA ALA A 25 6.14 0.50 5.88
C ALA A 25 5.53 -0.91 5.84
N ILE A 26 4.67 -1.26 6.80
CA ILE A 26 3.95 -2.53 6.79
C ILE A 26 2.96 -2.60 5.61
N LEU A 27 2.25 -1.51 5.31
CA LEU A 27 1.34 -1.48 4.16
C LEU A 27 2.07 -1.59 2.83
N GLU A 28 3.24 -0.97 2.72
CA GLU A 28 4.11 -1.09 1.54
C GLU A 28 4.64 -2.51 1.39
N LEU A 29 5.03 -3.15 2.49
CA LEU A 29 5.48 -4.54 2.49
C LEU A 29 4.37 -5.53 2.10
N LEU A 30 3.14 -5.28 2.56
CA LEU A 30 1.96 -6.08 2.21
C LEU A 30 1.49 -5.81 0.78
N SER A 31 1.77 -4.62 0.24
CA SER A 31 1.46 -4.33 -1.16
C SER A 31 2.38 -5.14 -2.07
N LYS A 32 1.79 -5.97 -2.94
CA LYS A 32 2.54 -6.85 -3.84
C LYS A 32 3.54 -6.00 -4.66
N PRO A 33 4.84 -6.34 -4.67
CA PRO A 33 5.81 -5.57 -5.42
C PRO A 33 5.37 -5.52 -6.89
N PRO A 34 5.38 -4.34 -7.53
CA PRO A 34 5.14 -4.27 -8.97
C PRO A 34 6.14 -5.25 -9.62
N PRO A 35 5.70 -6.12 -10.54
CA PRO A 35 6.61 -7.04 -11.20
C PRO A 35 7.74 -6.20 -11.77
N LYS A 36 8.96 -6.50 -11.32
CA LYS A 36 10.18 -5.87 -11.80
C LYS A 36 10.12 -5.93 -13.32
N VAL A 37 9.97 -4.76 -13.95
CA VAL A 37 9.99 -4.63 -15.41
C VAL A 37 11.34 -5.18 -15.87
N ALA A 38 11.34 -6.46 -16.26
CA ALA A 38 12.39 -7.02 -17.07
C ALA A 38 12.31 -6.31 -18.43
N SER A 39 13.48 -5.86 -18.88
CA SER A 39 13.71 -5.21 -20.17
C SER A 39 12.97 -5.88 -21.34
N PRO A 40 12.64 -5.13 -22.41
CA PRO A 40 11.75 -5.58 -23.47
C PRO A 40 12.46 -6.57 -24.38
N ALA A 41 12.29 -7.86 -24.12
CA ALA A 41 12.61 -8.90 -25.09
C ALA A 41 11.61 -10.05 -24.93
N GLU A 42 10.70 -10.10 -25.89
CA GLU A 42 10.11 -11.33 -26.41
C GLU A 42 9.33 -12.24 -25.43
N ALA A 43 8.04 -11.94 -25.31
CA ALA A 43 7.03 -12.98 -25.22
C ALA A 43 5.85 -12.61 -26.12
N LYS A 44 5.92 -13.06 -27.38
CA LYS A 44 4.76 -13.17 -28.26
C LYS A 44 3.75 -14.12 -27.61
N GLY A 45 2.53 -13.64 -27.40
CA GLY A 45 1.39 -14.47 -27.05
C GLY A 45 0.50 -13.79 -26.01
N THR A 46 -0.67 -13.33 -26.43
CA THR A 46 -1.79 -12.88 -25.57
C THR A 46 -1.80 -11.40 -25.14
N LEU A 47 -1.35 -10.51 -26.02
CA LEU A 47 -1.62 -9.06 -25.92
C LEU A 47 -2.91 -8.69 -26.67
N GLU A 48 -4.06 -9.16 -26.19
CA GLU A 48 -5.39 -8.69 -26.65
C GLU A 48 -6.27 -8.30 -25.44
N ILE A 49 -5.67 -7.78 -24.36
CA ILE A 49 -6.39 -6.97 -23.34
C ILE A 49 -5.49 -5.79 -22.93
N ALA A 50 -4.94 -5.08 -23.92
CA ALA A 50 -4.36 -3.75 -23.72
C ALA A 50 -5.48 -2.70 -23.86
N GLY A 51 -6.40 -2.64 -22.88
CA GLY A 51 -7.57 -1.75 -22.97
C GLY A 51 -8.23 -1.34 -21.65
N LYS A 52 -7.87 -1.99 -20.54
CA LYS A 52 -8.15 -1.45 -19.21
C LYS A 52 -6.79 -1.30 -18.57
N ALA A 53 -6.39 -0.08 -18.24
CA ALA A 53 -5.38 0.11 -17.22
C ALA A 53 -5.80 -0.81 -16.06
N ALA A 54 -5.09 -1.93 -15.89
CA ALA A 54 -5.15 -2.66 -14.67
C ALA A 54 -4.56 -1.69 -13.67
N ALA A 55 -5.43 -0.84 -13.09
CA ALA A 55 -5.28 -0.45 -11.72
C ALA A 55 -4.99 -1.77 -11.03
N VAL A 56 -3.70 -2.03 -10.80
CA VAL A 56 -3.23 -3.17 -10.03
C VAL A 56 -4.12 -3.13 -8.81
N ALA A 57 -5.07 -4.06 -8.73
CA ALA A 57 -6.08 -4.03 -7.70
C ALA A 57 -5.32 -4.01 -6.39
N SER A 58 -5.25 -2.84 -5.73
CA SER A 58 -4.64 -2.77 -4.43
C SER A 58 -5.43 -3.74 -3.57
N ASP A 59 -4.70 -4.50 -2.76
CA ASP A 59 -5.31 -5.44 -1.85
C ASP A 59 -6.40 -4.66 -1.06
N PRO A 60 -7.69 -5.06 -1.15
CA PRO A 60 -8.78 -4.33 -0.51
C PRO A 60 -8.57 -4.19 1.01
N VAL A 61 -7.79 -5.08 1.61
CA VAL A 61 -7.38 -5.02 3.01
C VAL A 61 -6.40 -3.86 3.24
N VAL A 62 -5.38 -3.72 2.39
CA VAL A 62 -4.38 -2.64 2.45
C VAL A 62 -5.06 -1.28 2.27
N ASP A 63 -6.01 -1.18 1.34
CA ASP A 63 -6.75 0.07 1.12
C ASP A 63 -7.68 0.43 2.28
N GLY A 64 -8.29 -0.57 2.94
CA GLY A 64 -9.03 -0.36 4.19
C GLY A 64 -8.15 0.23 5.29
N TYR A 65 -6.93 -0.29 5.45
CA TYR A 65 -5.98 0.21 6.43
C TYR A 65 -5.41 1.60 6.07
N ARG A 66 -5.20 1.90 4.79
CA ARG A 66 -4.84 3.25 4.33
C ARG A 66 -5.93 4.27 4.66
N ARG A 67 -7.19 3.94 4.40
CA ARG A 67 -8.33 4.81 4.73
C ARG A 67 -8.43 5.07 6.22
N LYS A 68 -8.29 4.04 7.06
CA LYS A 68 -8.27 4.18 8.53
C LYS A 68 -7.14 5.10 8.98
N LEU A 69 -5.94 4.94 8.44
CA LEU A 69 -4.79 5.80 8.76
C LEU A 69 -5.06 7.26 8.39
N SER A 70 -5.61 7.53 7.19
CA SER A 70 -6.00 8.88 6.79
C SER A 70 -7.02 9.48 7.76
N MET A 71 -8.00 8.69 8.21
CA MET A 71 -9.03 9.15 9.15
C MET A 71 -8.48 9.46 10.55
N VAL A 72 -7.43 8.76 10.98
CA VAL A 72 -6.75 9.03 12.26
C VAL A 72 -5.79 10.22 12.14
N LEU A 73 -5.25 10.52 10.97
CA LEU A 73 -4.31 11.61 10.75
C LEU A 73 -4.98 12.97 10.49
N PHE A 74 -6.09 12.99 9.76
CA PHE A 74 -6.98 14.16 9.65
C PHE A 74 -7.78 14.40 10.94
#